data_AF-A0A915EK43-F1
#
_entry.id   AF-A0A915EK43-F1
#
_cell.length_a   1.000
_cell.length_b   1.000
_cell.length_c   1.000
_cell.angle_alpha   90.00
_cell.angle_beta   90.00
_cell.angle_gamma   90.00
#
_symmetry.space_group_name_H-M   'P 1'
#
loop_
_entity.id
_entity.type
_entity.pdbx_description
1 polymer ?
#
loop_
_entity_poly.entity_id
_entity_poly.type
_entity_poly.pdbx_seq_one_letter_code
_entity_poly.pdbx_strand_id
1 'polypeptide(L)'
;MYRVAPVGLVRPPYYRRGCRPKPKSKVESWLRDQFMTPADKEGYGPRLYDYYKTAELLKEMPIRERIEFVSPYERPWNKMEKSWHRGWHQPLMSTRKAWKLDSVPKYFDTLDFYKYITKTRVDDSQAEFNQFYENSGPSESAMDIFENRVQETLLCLLQSKSSDDKDAVTEFLRNITEDGILCMSDANPELALSRRISYTTRCESFWIRAGFTRMYERHLIFSDEVVPVRKRFPCDDRRRLGELAFTMRDDMALQIRSREPLNNLFEYSDVAKLEKKVFEEHANLDEFVLNPKVYNLWPDDKVLYQAPGYDADVEEPMKYGRLAVKNVLPLYKMMNLWKTDSAVEELQVRSENFTSIAVSSLFNWLNGQAHAIGHTQFTDVERPLTSQLILSTGKEFFFAIGQLNTIAINIDIPGFVNNTRIWRWNSPRGSSVLLSLFAMLILFQYRE
;
A
#
# COMPACT_ATOMS: atom_id res chain seq x y z
N MET A 1 -7.54 -50.08 15.32
CA MET A 1 -7.51 -49.09 14.22
C MET A 1 -8.62 -48.07 14.45
N TYR A 2 -8.31 -46.92 15.06
CA TYR A 2 -9.30 -45.86 15.25
C TYR A 2 -9.33 -44.97 14.01
N ARG A 3 -10.49 -44.88 13.35
CA ARG A 3 -10.74 -43.97 12.23
C ARG A 3 -10.64 -42.54 12.74
N VAL A 4 -9.56 -41.85 12.38
CA VAL A 4 -9.43 -40.40 12.57
C VAL A 4 -10.43 -39.72 11.62
N ALA A 5 -11.39 -38.99 12.19
CA ALA A 5 -12.36 -38.20 11.42
C ALA A 5 -11.63 -37.17 10.53
N PRO A 6 -12.16 -36.85 9.33
CA PRO A 6 -11.55 -35.83 8.49
C PRO A 6 -11.58 -34.47 9.21
N VAL A 7 -10.45 -33.77 9.12
CA VAL A 7 -10.15 -32.44 9.64
C VAL A 7 -11.36 -31.50 9.51
N GLY A 8 -12.08 -31.28 10.61
CA GLY A 8 -13.05 -30.21 10.70
C GLY A 8 -12.32 -28.87 10.82
N LEU A 9 -12.73 -27.87 10.04
CA LEU A 9 -12.34 -26.47 10.26
C LEU A 9 -12.67 -26.09 11.71
N VAL A 10 -11.66 -25.89 12.56
CA VAL A 10 -11.85 -25.37 13.91
C VAL A 10 -12.23 -23.89 13.79
N ARG A 11 -13.38 -23.54 14.35
CA ARG A 11 -13.99 -22.20 14.21
C ARG A 11 -13.63 -21.35 15.42
N PRO A 12 -13.29 -20.06 15.25
CA PRO A 12 -13.15 -19.12 16.35
C PRO A 12 -14.45 -19.02 17.17
N PRO A 13 -14.38 -18.67 18.47
CA PRO A 13 -15.51 -18.70 19.41
C PRO A 13 -16.71 -17.80 19.02
N TYR A 14 -16.49 -16.79 18.17
CA TYR A 14 -17.54 -15.83 17.75
C TYR A 14 -18.17 -16.15 16.38
N TYR A 15 -17.79 -17.26 15.75
CA TYR A 15 -18.20 -17.54 14.37
C TYR A 15 -19.62 -18.09 14.29
N ARG A 16 -20.53 -17.36 13.62
CA ARG A 16 -21.86 -17.92 13.28
C ARG A 16 -21.69 -19.13 12.36
N ARG A 17 -22.54 -20.14 12.55
CA ARG A 17 -22.61 -21.26 11.59
C ARG A 17 -23.07 -20.70 10.25
N GLY A 18 -22.15 -20.57 9.31
CA GLY A 18 -22.55 -20.33 7.93
C GLY A 18 -23.46 -21.46 7.47
N CYS A 19 -24.63 -21.09 6.97
CA CYS A 19 -25.36 -21.94 6.06
C CYS A 19 -24.40 -22.17 4.89
N ARG A 20 -23.90 -23.40 4.72
CA ARG A 20 -23.29 -23.76 3.44
C ARG A 20 -24.35 -23.44 2.38
N PRO A 21 -24.00 -22.91 1.19
CA PRO A 21 -24.90 -22.96 0.06
C PRO A 21 -25.21 -24.44 -0.15
N LYS A 22 -26.35 -24.88 0.37
CA LYS A 22 -26.78 -26.27 0.26
C LYS A 22 -27.25 -26.44 -1.18
N PRO A 23 -27.03 -27.61 -1.80
CA PRO A 23 -27.68 -27.92 -3.07
C PRO A 23 -29.18 -27.65 -2.92
N LYS A 24 -29.80 -27.06 -3.96
CA LYS A 24 -31.22 -26.64 -4.00
C LYS A 24 -32.24 -27.72 -3.56
N SER A 25 -31.80 -28.95 -3.32
CA SER A 25 -32.59 -30.13 -2.98
C SER A 25 -32.87 -30.34 -1.48
N LYS A 26 -32.30 -29.56 -0.55
CA LYS A 26 -32.57 -29.72 0.89
C LYS A 26 -33.20 -28.47 1.50
N VAL A 27 -34.50 -28.32 1.30
CA VAL A 27 -35.38 -27.39 2.03
C VAL A 27 -35.38 -27.82 3.50
N GLU A 28 -34.81 -27.01 4.39
CA GLU A 28 -35.07 -27.12 5.83
C GLU A 28 -36.11 -26.06 6.18
N SER A 29 -37.20 -26.46 6.86
CA SER A 29 -38.23 -25.60 7.47
C SER A 29 -38.56 -24.30 6.72
N TRP A 30 -39.74 -24.24 6.10
CA TRP A 30 -40.36 -23.06 5.46
C TRP A 30 -40.02 -21.69 6.08
N LEU A 31 -39.98 -21.59 7.42
CA LEU A 31 -39.66 -20.36 8.15
C LEU A 31 -38.21 -19.88 7.97
N ARG A 32 -37.24 -20.80 7.81
CA ARG A 32 -35.84 -20.43 7.61
C ARG A 32 -35.58 -19.93 6.19
N ASP A 33 -36.17 -20.56 5.19
CA ASP A 33 -35.90 -20.20 3.78
C ASP A 33 -36.58 -18.89 3.35
N GLN A 34 -37.74 -18.55 3.92
CA GLN A 34 -38.47 -17.32 3.58
C GLN A 34 -37.87 -16.05 4.20
N PHE A 35 -37.41 -16.11 5.44
CA PHE A 35 -36.94 -14.94 6.19
C PHE A 35 -35.41 -14.82 6.23
N MET A 36 -34.68 -15.64 5.48
CA MET A 36 -33.22 -15.52 5.41
C MET A 36 -32.82 -14.24 4.66
N THR A 37 -31.92 -13.47 5.24
CA THR A 37 -31.34 -12.28 4.60
C THR A 37 -30.64 -12.68 3.29
N PRO A 38 -30.63 -11.81 2.26
CA PRO A 38 -29.99 -12.10 0.98
C PRO A 38 -28.53 -12.55 1.11
N ALA A 39 -27.76 -11.92 2.02
CA ALA A 39 -26.38 -12.28 2.29
C ALA A 39 -26.23 -13.72 2.84
N ASP A 40 -27.16 -14.17 3.68
CA ASP A 40 -27.17 -15.56 4.20
C ASP A 40 -27.63 -16.58 3.14
N LYS A 41 -28.49 -16.16 2.18
CA LYS A 41 -28.87 -16.98 1.01
C LYS A 41 -27.69 -17.26 0.08
N GLU A 42 -26.83 -16.27 -0.12
CA GLU A 42 -25.63 -16.40 -0.94
C GLU A 42 -24.45 -17.05 -0.18
N GLY A 43 -24.58 -17.23 1.14
CA GLY A 43 -23.57 -17.86 2.00
C GLY A 43 -22.48 -16.90 2.52
N TYR A 44 -22.58 -15.61 2.19
CA TYR A 44 -21.63 -14.57 2.60
C TYR A 44 -21.98 -13.86 3.91
N GLY A 45 -23.24 -13.96 4.36
CA GLY A 45 -23.74 -13.27 5.55
C GLY A 45 -22.94 -13.49 6.83
N PRO A 46 -22.41 -14.69 7.14
CA PRO A 46 -21.54 -14.89 8.30
C PRO A 46 -20.25 -14.07 8.23
N ARG A 47 -19.62 -13.97 7.04
CA ARG A 47 -18.38 -13.23 6.86
C ARG A 47 -18.62 -11.72 7.00
N LEU A 48 -19.74 -11.24 6.47
CA LEU A 48 -20.18 -9.86 6.58
C LEU A 48 -20.49 -9.49 8.05
N TYR A 49 -21.21 -10.37 8.76
CA TYR A 49 -21.49 -10.22 10.18
C TYR A 49 -20.20 -10.13 11.01
N ASP A 50 -19.25 -11.04 10.78
CA ASP A 50 -17.97 -10.99 11.48
C ASP A 50 -17.20 -9.71 11.18
N TYR A 51 -17.24 -9.23 9.94
CA TYR A 51 -16.58 -7.99 9.54
C TYR A 51 -17.12 -6.81 10.36
N TYR A 52 -18.45 -6.63 10.39
CA TYR A 52 -19.06 -5.54 11.16
C TYR A 52 -18.88 -5.70 12.67
N LYS A 53 -19.00 -6.93 13.20
CA LYS A 53 -18.77 -7.17 14.63
C LYS A 53 -17.32 -6.89 15.03
N THR A 54 -16.37 -7.21 14.17
CA THR A 54 -14.96 -6.87 14.37
C THR A 54 -14.76 -5.35 14.36
N ALA A 55 -15.42 -4.65 13.44
CA ALA A 55 -15.38 -3.18 13.40
C ALA A 55 -15.94 -2.55 14.69
N GLU A 56 -17.01 -3.09 15.27
CA GLU A 56 -17.55 -2.65 16.56
C GLU A 56 -16.53 -2.82 17.69
N LEU A 57 -15.92 -4.00 17.80
CA LEU A 57 -14.90 -4.28 18.83
C LEU A 57 -13.70 -3.34 18.71
N LEU A 58 -13.24 -3.07 17.48
CA LEU A 58 -12.11 -2.19 17.24
C LEU A 58 -12.40 -0.75 17.67
N LYS A 59 -13.64 -0.27 17.54
CA LYS A 59 -14.02 1.08 18.00
C LYS A 59 -13.85 1.27 19.51
N GLU A 60 -13.96 0.19 20.29
CA GLU A 60 -13.84 0.22 21.75
C GLU A 60 -12.38 0.16 22.24
N MET A 61 -11.46 -0.33 21.40
CA MET A 61 -10.05 -0.53 21.76
C MET A 61 -9.21 0.76 21.59
N PRO A 62 -8.10 0.92 22.32
CA PRO A 62 -7.09 1.95 22.04
C PRO A 62 -6.32 1.66 20.73
N ILE A 63 -5.72 2.69 20.13
CA ILE A 63 -5.11 2.63 18.78
C ILE A 63 -4.09 1.49 18.64
N ARG A 64 -3.20 1.33 19.62
CA ARG A 64 -2.18 0.27 19.60
C ARG A 64 -2.80 -1.13 19.55
N GLU A 65 -3.75 -1.40 20.44
CA GLU A 65 -4.44 -2.69 20.50
C GLU A 65 -5.24 -2.95 19.22
N ARG A 66 -5.81 -1.92 18.58
CA ARG A 66 -6.44 -2.06 17.26
C ARG A 66 -5.44 -2.54 16.20
N ILE A 67 -4.24 -1.95 16.16
CA ILE A 67 -3.20 -2.34 15.20
C ILE A 67 -2.74 -3.78 15.46
N GLU A 68 -2.48 -4.13 16.71
CA GLU A 68 -2.08 -5.49 17.10
C GLU A 68 -3.18 -6.52 16.78
N PHE A 69 -4.44 -6.18 17.04
CA PHE A 69 -5.60 -7.04 16.78
C PHE A 69 -5.79 -7.34 15.28
N VAL A 70 -5.58 -6.35 14.41
CA VAL A 70 -5.76 -6.48 12.95
C VAL A 70 -4.53 -7.07 12.26
N SER A 71 -3.40 -7.20 12.97
CA SER A 71 -2.17 -7.74 12.40
C SER A 71 -2.33 -9.19 11.94
N PRO A 72 -2.00 -9.52 10.66
CA PRO A 72 -2.06 -10.88 10.16
C PRO A 72 -0.88 -11.74 10.64
N TYR A 73 0.05 -11.16 11.40
CA TYR A 73 1.27 -11.84 11.85
C TYR A 73 0.95 -12.88 12.93
N GLU A 74 1.38 -14.12 12.69
CA GLU A 74 1.30 -15.18 13.68
C GLU A 74 2.71 -15.69 14.00
N ARG A 75 3.07 -15.64 15.28
CA ARG A 75 4.38 -16.12 15.73
C ARG A 75 4.58 -17.59 15.37
N PRO A 76 5.73 -17.98 14.78
CA PRO A 76 6.05 -19.38 14.52
C PRO A 76 6.09 -20.21 15.80
N TRP A 77 5.63 -21.46 15.71
CA TRP A 77 5.73 -22.42 16.82
C TRP A 77 7.18 -22.69 17.19
N ASN A 78 7.47 -22.57 18.49
CA ASN A 78 8.78 -22.84 19.07
C ASN A 78 9.08 -24.34 19.06
N LYS A 79 10.36 -24.70 19.18
CA LYS A 79 10.80 -26.09 19.21
C LYS A 79 10.13 -26.91 20.32
N MET A 80 9.95 -26.29 21.50
CA MET A 80 9.25 -26.91 22.64
C MET A 80 7.77 -27.17 22.36
N GLU A 81 7.08 -26.20 21.73
CA GLU A 81 5.65 -26.35 21.38
C GLU A 81 5.45 -27.47 20.36
N LYS A 82 6.39 -27.61 19.42
CA LYS A 82 6.40 -28.71 18.45
C LYS A 82 6.71 -30.06 19.09
N SER A 83 7.54 -30.13 20.13
CA SER A 83 7.88 -31.39 20.80
C SER A 83 6.81 -31.86 21.79
N TRP A 84 6.02 -30.95 22.34
CA TRP A 84 4.89 -31.27 23.22
C TRP A 84 3.65 -31.72 22.42
N HIS A 85 3.62 -31.44 21.11
CA HIS A 85 2.59 -31.93 20.22
C HIS A 85 2.69 -33.46 20.09
N ARG A 86 1.57 -34.14 20.34
CA ARG A 86 1.49 -35.61 20.29
C ARG A 86 0.70 -36.04 19.06
N GLY A 87 0.96 -37.24 18.54
CA GLY A 87 0.31 -37.73 17.32
C GLY A 87 -1.23 -37.82 17.37
N TRP A 88 -1.81 -37.85 18.58
CA TRP A 88 -3.26 -37.81 18.78
C TRP A 88 -3.83 -36.40 19.00
N HIS A 89 -2.97 -35.39 19.20
CA HIS A 89 -3.39 -33.99 19.21
C HIS A 89 -3.64 -33.51 17.79
N GLN A 90 -4.56 -32.57 17.63
CA GLN A 90 -4.75 -31.92 16.32
C GLN A 90 -3.44 -31.27 15.87
N PRO A 91 -3.04 -31.45 14.59
CA PRO A 91 -1.75 -30.94 14.10
C PRO A 91 -1.63 -29.44 14.35
N LEU A 92 -0.44 -28.99 14.78
CA LEU A 92 -0.14 -27.57 14.90
C LEU A 92 -0.40 -26.88 13.56
N MET A 93 -1.15 -25.79 13.60
CA MET A 93 -1.53 -25.07 12.39
C MET A 93 -0.31 -24.33 11.81
N SER A 94 -0.24 -24.21 10.49
CA SER A 94 0.73 -23.32 9.85
C SER A 94 0.41 -21.87 10.24
N THR A 95 1.43 -21.13 10.64
CA THR A 95 1.28 -19.72 11.03
C THR A 95 1.12 -18.84 9.79
N ARG A 96 0.17 -17.91 9.84
CA ARG A 96 -0.03 -16.93 8.77
C ARG A 96 1.17 -15.99 8.68
N LYS A 97 1.64 -15.78 7.44
CA LYS A 97 2.71 -14.82 7.10
C LYS A 97 2.16 -13.72 6.20
N ALA A 98 2.95 -12.69 5.91
CA ALA A 98 2.63 -11.67 4.91
C ALA A 98 3.64 -11.73 3.77
N TRP A 99 3.20 -11.49 2.53
CA TRP A 99 4.11 -11.32 1.40
C TRP A 99 4.89 -10.02 1.55
N LYS A 100 6.22 -10.10 1.50
CA LYS A 100 7.08 -8.93 1.58
C LYS A 100 7.19 -8.26 0.21
N LEU A 101 6.59 -7.08 0.08
CA LEU A 101 6.89 -6.14 -0.99
C LEU A 101 8.23 -5.46 -0.70
N ASP A 102 9.14 -5.54 -1.67
CA ASP A 102 10.41 -4.83 -1.60
C ASP A 102 10.22 -3.35 -1.97
N SER A 103 11.04 -2.48 -1.37
CA SER A 103 11.03 -1.03 -1.63
C SER A 103 11.21 -0.67 -3.11
N VAL A 104 11.99 -1.48 -3.83
CA VAL A 104 12.16 -1.43 -5.28
C VAL A 104 11.72 -2.77 -5.87
N PRO A 105 10.87 -2.78 -6.93
CA PRO A 105 10.42 -4.00 -7.60
C PRO A 105 11.57 -4.91 -8.06
N LYS A 106 11.35 -6.22 -7.96
CA LYS A 106 12.28 -7.25 -8.45
C LYS A 106 11.92 -7.85 -9.80
N TYR A 107 10.81 -7.42 -10.36
CA TYR A 107 10.29 -7.85 -11.65
C TYR A 107 9.98 -6.62 -12.51
N PHE A 108 10.04 -6.75 -13.83
CA PHE A 108 9.98 -5.61 -14.75
C PHE A 108 8.56 -5.07 -14.95
N ASP A 109 7.57 -5.94 -15.00
CA ASP A 109 6.15 -5.59 -15.19
C ASP A 109 5.38 -5.81 -13.88
N THR A 110 5.39 -4.83 -12.98
CA THR A 110 4.73 -4.93 -11.67
C THR A 110 3.54 -3.99 -11.49
N LEU A 111 3.31 -3.10 -12.45
CA LEU A 111 2.41 -1.97 -12.26
C LEU A 111 0.97 -2.43 -11.99
N ASP A 112 0.46 -3.32 -12.82
CA ASP A 112 -0.94 -3.76 -12.71
C ASP A 112 -1.17 -4.63 -11.49
N PHE A 113 -0.18 -5.45 -11.11
CA PHE A 113 -0.22 -6.18 -9.86
C PHE A 113 -0.23 -5.23 -8.66
N TYR A 114 0.59 -4.18 -8.68
CA TYR A 114 0.65 -3.21 -7.58
C TYR A 114 -0.66 -2.41 -7.48
N LYS A 115 -1.21 -1.94 -8.62
CA LYS A 115 -2.55 -1.33 -8.69
C LYS A 115 -3.62 -2.26 -8.09
N TYR A 116 -3.56 -3.56 -8.39
CA TYR A 116 -4.53 -4.53 -7.89
C TYR A 116 -4.44 -4.75 -6.38
N ILE A 117 -3.24 -4.95 -5.83
CA ILE A 117 -3.05 -5.26 -4.41
C ILE A 117 -3.30 -4.06 -3.51
N THR A 118 -3.10 -2.83 -3.99
CA THR A 118 -3.38 -1.59 -3.27
C THR A 118 -4.73 -0.98 -3.63
N LYS A 119 -5.43 -1.51 -4.64
CA LYS A 119 -6.69 -0.96 -5.17
C LYS A 119 -6.53 0.51 -5.62
N THR A 120 -5.40 0.81 -6.27
CA THR A 120 -5.02 2.16 -6.69
C THR A 120 -5.21 2.36 -8.18
N ARG A 121 -5.85 3.46 -8.53
CA ARG A 121 -5.92 3.98 -9.89
C ARG A 121 -4.76 4.94 -10.12
N VAL A 122 -4.19 4.88 -11.32
CA VAL A 122 -3.15 5.79 -11.79
C VAL A 122 -3.71 6.59 -12.95
N ASP A 123 -3.53 7.91 -12.91
CA ASP A 123 -3.80 8.81 -14.02
C ASP A 123 -2.51 9.58 -14.39
N ASP A 124 -2.17 9.54 -15.67
CA ASP A 124 -0.93 10.10 -16.22
C ASP A 124 -1.14 11.47 -16.92
N SER A 125 -2.30 12.10 -16.74
CA SER A 125 -2.59 13.40 -17.37
C SER A 125 -1.83 14.53 -16.68
N GLN A 126 -0.84 15.08 -17.41
CA GLN A 126 0.01 16.17 -16.95
C GLN A 126 -0.77 17.48 -16.71
N ALA A 127 -1.82 17.73 -17.48
CA ALA A 127 -2.62 18.95 -17.36
C ALA A 127 -3.32 19.01 -15.99
N GLU A 128 -3.93 17.91 -15.56
CA GLU A 128 -4.57 17.82 -14.26
C GLU A 128 -3.53 17.82 -13.12
N PHE A 129 -2.37 17.19 -13.32
CA PHE A 129 -1.26 17.29 -12.35
C PHE A 129 -0.81 18.73 -12.14
N ASN A 130 -0.62 19.50 -13.23
CA ASN A 130 -0.17 20.89 -13.15
C ASN A 130 -1.21 21.81 -12.52
N GLN A 131 -2.50 21.55 -12.74
CA GLN A 131 -3.61 22.35 -12.19
C GLN A 131 -3.58 22.43 -10.67
N PHE A 132 -3.14 21.36 -10.00
CA PHE A 132 -2.95 21.33 -8.56
C PHE A 132 -1.98 22.43 -8.08
N TYR A 133 -1.03 22.81 -8.92
CA TYR A 133 0.09 23.65 -8.54
C TYR A 133 0.08 25.06 -9.15
N GLU A 134 -0.90 25.39 -10.00
CA GLU A 134 -0.97 26.64 -10.76
C GLU A 134 -0.88 27.91 -9.90
N ASN A 135 -1.32 27.87 -8.65
CA ASN A 135 -1.38 29.04 -7.75
C ASN A 135 -0.40 29.00 -6.58
N SER A 136 0.48 27.99 -6.52
CA SER A 136 1.38 27.73 -5.40
C SER A 136 2.85 27.79 -5.82
N GLY A 137 3.20 28.78 -6.65
CA GLY A 137 4.56 29.01 -7.11
C GLY A 137 5.39 29.85 -6.14
N PRO A 138 6.68 29.52 -5.92
CA PRO A 138 7.58 30.35 -5.13
C PRO A 138 7.80 31.71 -5.81
N SER A 139 8.22 32.73 -5.06
CA SER A 139 8.65 34.00 -5.66
C SER A 139 9.90 33.80 -6.51
N GLU A 140 10.05 34.59 -7.58
CA GLU A 140 11.25 34.54 -8.46
C GLU A 140 12.56 34.69 -7.66
N SER A 141 12.57 35.56 -6.65
CA SER A 141 13.72 35.74 -5.75
C SER A 141 14.08 34.49 -4.96
N ALA A 142 13.09 33.71 -4.51
CA ALA A 142 13.34 32.48 -3.77
C ALA A 142 13.88 31.38 -4.70
N MET A 143 13.47 31.40 -5.97
CA MET A 143 13.99 30.47 -6.99
C MET A 143 15.47 30.71 -7.26
N ASP A 144 15.88 31.97 -7.46
CA ASP A 144 17.29 32.30 -7.73
C ASP A 144 18.19 31.87 -6.55
N ILE A 145 17.75 32.11 -5.32
CA ILE A 145 18.48 31.69 -4.11
C ILE A 145 18.58 30.15 -4.05
N PHE A 146 17.47 29.47 -4.31
CA PHE A 146 17.44 28.01 -4.29
C PHE A 146 18.34 27.39 -5.37
N GLU A 147 18.32 27.93 -6.58
CA GLU A 147 19.17 27.46 -7.67
C GLU A 147 20.66 27.58 -7.30
N ASN A 148 21.07 28.73 -6.76
CA ASN A 148 22.44 28.94 -6.31
C ASN A 148 22.85 27.94 -5.22
N ARG A 149 21.99 27.70 -4.22
CA ARG A 149 22.26 26.72 -3.15
C ARG A 149 22.39 25.30 -3.70
N VAL A 150 21.52 24.90 -4.63
CA VAL A 150 21.60 23.57 -5.22
C VAL A 150 22.87 23.40 -6.04
N GLN A 151 23.32 24.43 -6.76
CA GLN A 151 24.61 24.40 -7.46
C GLN A 151 25.78 24.24 -6.48
N GLU A 152 25.80 24.99 -5.37
CA GLU A 152 26.81 24.86 -4.32
C GLU A 152 26.82 23.46 -3.70
N THR A 153 25.65 22.95 -3.32
CA THR A 153 25.46 21.60 -2.76
C THR A 153 25.97 20.53 -3.73
N LEU A 154 25.64 20.65 -5.01
CA LEU A 154 26.09 19.71 -6.05
C LEU A 154 27.60 19.75 -6.26
N LEU A 155 28.21 20.94 -6.28
CA LEU A 155 29.67 21.10 -6.37
C LEU A 155 30.37 20.47 -5.15
N CYS A 156 29.85 20.71 -3.95
CA CYS A 156 30.40 20.17 -2.71
C CYS A 156 30.37 18.63 -2.71
N LEU A 157 29.27 18.03 -3.16
CA LEU A 157 29.12 16.57 -3.25
C LEU A 157 29.95 15.93 -4.36
N LEU A 158 30.16 16.61 -5.49
CA LEU A 158 31.05 16.11 -6.54
C LEU A 158 32.52 16.15 -6.12
N GLN A 159 32.89 17.10 -5.25
CA GLN A 159 34.23 17.20 -4.69
C GLN A 159 34.45 16.25 -3.51
N SER A 160 33.38 15.88 -2.80
CA SER A 160 33.46 14.91 -1.71
C SER A 160 33.70 13.49 -2.27
N LYS A 161 34.71 12.81 -1.73
CA LYS A 161 34.98 11.40 -2.08
C LYS A 161 34.10 10.50 -1.22
N SER A 162 32.80 10.42 -1.52
CA SER A 162 31.97 9.36 -0.96
C SER A 162 32.43 8.00 -1.48
N SER A 163 32.40 6.97 -0.62
CA SER A 163 32.71 5.59 -1.00
C SER A 163 31.55 4.86 -1.66
N ASP A 164 30.30 5.31 -1.48
CA ASP A 164 29.10 4.69 -2.07
C ASP A 164 28.20 5.76 -2.75
N ASP A 165 27.87 5.51 -4.02
CA ASP A 165 26.98 6.34 -4.82
C ASP A 165 25.56 6.42 -4.22
N LYS A 166 25.08 5.34 -3.57
CA LYS A 166 23.75 5.34 -2.95
C LYS A 166 23.67 6.37 -1.83
N ASP A 167 24.68 6.41 -0.98
CA ASP A 167 24.71 7.30 0.17
C ASP A 167 24.90 8.75 -0.27
N ALA A 168 25.77 8.99 -1.26
CA ALA A 168 25.96 10.31 -1.85
C ALA A 168 24.66 10.89 -2.45
N VAL A 169 23.90 10.07 -3.20
CA VAL A 169 22.59 10.49 -3.74
C VAL A 169 21.59 10.74 -2.61
N THR A 170 21.61 9.93 -1.56
CA THR A 170 20.69 10.11 -0.42
C THR A 170 20.98 11.41 0.33
N GLU A 171 22.26 11.73 0.53
CA GLU A 171 22.71 13.01 1.11
C GLU A 171 22.34 14.19 0.22
N PHE A 172 22.58 14.10 -1.09
CA PHE A 172 22.14 15.10 -2.06
C PHE A 172 20.65 15.41 -1.95
N LEU A 173 19.81 14.37 -1.92
CA LEU A 173 18.37 14.52 -1.84
C LEU A 173 17.92 15.17 -0.52
N ARG A 174 18.61 14.90 0.59
CA ARG A 174 18.34 15.55 1.88
C ARG A 174 18.68 17.03 1.82
N ASN A 175 19.88 17.37 1.34
CA ASN A 175 20.34 18.75 1.27
C ASN A 175 19.44 19.60 0.37
N ILE A 176 19.04 19.11 -0.81
CA ILE A 176 18.11 19.85 -1.68
C ILE A 176 16.78 20.11 -0.99
N THR A 177 16.24 19.12 -0.26
CA THR A 177 14.96 19.32 0.42
C THR A 177 15.06 20.29 1.58
N GLU A 178 16.17 20.29 2.31
CA GLU A 178 16.43 21.25 3.38
C GLU A 178 16.62 22.66 2.81
N ASP A 179 17.41 22.80 1.75
CA ASP A 179 17.60 24.05 1.02
C ASP A 179 16.26 24.61 0.54
N GLY A 180 15.39 23.74 0.02
CA GLY A 180 14.05 24.11 -0.41
C GLY A 180 13.19 24.62 0.73
N ILE A 181 13.21 23.95 1.89
CA ILE A 181 12.45 24.38 3.08
C ILE A 181 12.99 25.71 3.61
N LEU A 182 14.31 25.89 3.64
CA LEU A 182 14.94 27.13 4.10
C LEU A 182 14.62 28.32 3.18
N CYS A 183 14.64 28.12 1.86
CA CYS A 183 14.22 29.15 0.92
C CYS A 183 12.75 29.53 1.09
N MET A 184 11.90 28.56 1.45
CA MET A 184 10.48 28.78 1.70
C MET A 184 10.18 29.37 3.08
N SER A 185 11.04 29.15 4.08
CA SER A 185 10.80 29.61 5.45
C SER A 185 10.84 31.13 5.58
N ASP A 186 11.61 31.80 4.73
CA ASP A 186 11.69 33.26 4.71
C ASP A 186 10.36 33.90 4.28
N ALA A 187 9.62 33.24 3.38
CA ALA A 187 8.32 33.69 2.91
C ALA A 187 7.17 33.30 3.85
N ASN A 188 7.28 32.15 4.54
CA ASN A 188 6.25 31.67 5.45
C ASN A 188 6.85 30.91 6.66
N PRO A 189 7.15 31.62 7.77
CA PRO A 189 7.83 31.04 8.94
C PRO A 189 6.94 30.04 9.70
N GLU A 190 5.62 30.17 9.62
CA GLU A 190 4.68 29.23 10.26
C GLU A 190 4.76 27.83 9.62
N LEU A 191 5.08 27.75 8.33
CA LEU A 191 5.31 26.48 7.65
C LEU A 191 6.55 25.76 8.19
N ALA A 192 7.62 26.48 8.52
CA ALA A 192 8.82 25.87 9.07
C ALA A 192 8.57 25.31 10.48
N LEU A 193 7.81 26.03 11.31
CA LEU A 193 7.52 25.63 12.69
C LEU A 193 6.50 24.48 12.78
N SER A 194 5.60 24.37 11.82
CA SER A 194 4.54 23.34 11.79
C SER A 194 4.97 22.02 11.14
N ARG A 195 6.23 21.91 10.71
CA ARG A 195 6.76 20.75 9.98
C ARG A 195 7.91 20.09 10.73
N ARG A 196 7.97 18.76 10.62
CA ARG A 196 9.05 17.92 11.14
C ARG A 196 9.72 17.18 10.01
N ILE A 197 11.01 17.42 9.85
CA ILE A 197 11.87 16.67 8.94
C ILE A 197 12.37 15.44 9.68
N SER A 198 12.38 14.29 9.02
CA SER A 198 12.91 13.05 9.59
C SER A 198 13.69 12.29 8.54
N TYR A 199 14.87 11.80 8.93
CA TYR A 199 15.78 11.05 8.07
C TYR A 199 15.74 9.57 8.43
N THR A 200 15.71 8.69 7.42
CA THR A 200 15.82 7.22 7.62
C THR A 200 14.87 6.67 8.69
N THR A 201 13.65 7.21 8.75
CA THR A 201 12.64 6.72 9.68
C THR A 201 12.04 5.41 9.21
N ARG A 202 11.60 4.60 10.18
CA ARG A 202 10.89 3.36 9.89
C ARG A 202 9.57 3.67 9.19
N CYS A 203 9.45 3.28 7.93
CA CYS A 203 8.23 3.39 7.13
C CYS A 203 7.71 1.98 6.78
N GLU A 204 6.86 1.43 7.63
CA GLU A 204 6.35 0.07 7.48
C GLU A 204 4.83 0.05 7.57
N SER A 205 4.19 -0.71 6.69
CA SER A 205 2.77 -1.02 6.83
C SER A 205 2.48 -2.45 6.40
N PHE A 206 1.33 -2.94 6.84
CA PHE A 206 0.75 -4.19 6.36
C PHE A 206 -0.70 -3.98 5.94
N TRP A 207 -1.17 -4.82 5.03
CA TRP A 207 -2.57 -4.83 4.62
C TRP A 207 -2.99 -6.23 4.17
N ILE A 208 -4.29 -6.46 4.09
CA ILE A 208 -4.87 -7.69 3.56
C ILE A 208 -5.68 -7.31 2.34
N ARG A 209 -5.48 -8.02 1.24
CA ARG A 209 -6.24 -7.86 0.00
C ARG A 209 -7.02 -9.14 -0.30
N ALA A 210 -8.33 -8.99 -0.52
CA ALA A 210 -9.21 -10.05 -1.01
C ALA A 210 -9.24 -10.10 -2.56
N GLY A 211 -9.84 -11.16 -3.10
CA GLY A 211 -10.01 -11.35 -4.56
C GLY A 211 -9.09 -12.42 -5.16
N PHE A 212 -8.31 -13.14 -4.34
CA PHE A 212 -7.38 -14.16 -4.82
C PHE A 212 -7.95 -15.58 -4.88
N THR A 213 -9.27 -15.74 -4.69
CA THR A 213 -9.94 -17.06 -4.70
C THR A 213 -9.69 -17.82 -6.00
N ARG A 214 -9.69 -17.11 -7.13
CA ARG A 214 -9.46 -17.66 -8.47
C ARG A 214 -8.11 -18.36 -8.62
N MET A 215 -7.07 -17.97 -7.87
CA MET A 215 -5.78 -18.67 -7.90
C MET A 215 -5.85 -20.12 -7.44
N TYR A 216 -6.87 -20.42 -6.63
CA TYR A 216 -7.09 -21.74 -6.07
C TYR A 216 -8.15 -22.52 -6.84
N GLU A 217 -8.63 -21.99 -7.96
CA GLU A 217 -9.60 -22.62 -8.83
C GLU A 217 -8.87 -23.23 -10.01
N ARG A 218 -8.99 -24.55 -10.18
CA ARG A 218 -8.46 -25.25 -11.34
C ARG A 218 -9.63 -25.62 -12.24
N HIS A 219 -9.66 -25.02 -13.43
CA HIS A 219 -10.53 -25.48 -14.49
C HIS A 219 -9.97 -26.80 -15.03
N LEU A 220 -10.79 -27.84 -15.02
CA LEU A 220 -10.47 -29.10 -15.69
C LEU A 220 -10.50 -28.86 -17.21
N ILE A 221 -9.49 -29.38 -17.91
CA ILE A 221 -9.38 -29.21 -19.36
C ILE A 221 -10.61 -29.86 -20.02
N PHE A 222 -11.35 -29.11 -20.84
CA PHE A 222 -12.60 -29.52 -21.51
C PHE A 222 -13.83 -29.72 -20.62
N SER A 223 -13.88 -29.12 -19.42
CA SER A 223 -15.12 -29.05 -18.63
C SER A 223 -15.25 -27.73 -17.88
N ASP A 224 -16.48 -27.25 -17.73
CA ASP A 224 -16.80 -26.05 -16.93
C ASP A 224 -16.70 -26.29 -15.41
N GLU A 225 -16.34 -27.51 -14.99
CA GLU A 225 -16.16 -27.85 -13.58
C GLU A 225 -14.89 -27.23 -13.00
N VAL A 226 -15.08 -26.46 -11.92
CA VAL A 226 -14.00 -25.81 -11.17
C VAL A 226 -13.65 -26.66 -9.96
N VAL A 227 -12.41 -27.15 -9.90
CA VAL A 227 -11.91 -27.96 -8.79
C VAL A 227 -10.98 -27.13 -7.90
N PRO A 228 -11.20 -27.08 -6.58
CA PRO A 228 -10.33 -26.33 -5.68
C PRO A 228 -8.94 -26.99 -5.53
N VAL A 229 -7.88 -26.21 -5.66
CA VAL A 229 -6.50 -26.62 -5.43
C VAL A 229 -6.26 -26.81 -3.93
N ARG A 230 -5.67 -27.95 -3.56
CA ARG A 230 -5.42 -28.31 -2.14
C ARG A 230 -4.28 -27.51 -1.50
N LYS A 231 -3.27 -27.10 -2.28
CA LYS A 231 -2.12 -26.33 -1.80
C LYS A 231 -2.42 -24.83 -1.90
N ARG A 232 -2.44 -24.16 -0.75
CA ARG A 232 -2.63 -22.70 -0.67
C ARG A 232 -1.38 -22.01 -0.16
N PHE A 233 -1.29 -20.71 -0.38
CA PHE A 233 -0.17 -19.92 0.10
C PHE A 233 -0.21 -19.76 1.63
N PRO A 234 0.94 -19.74 2.31
CA PRO A 234 1.01 -19.53 3.76
C PRO A 234 0.57 -18.12 4.18
N CYS A 235 0.46 -17.18 3.24
CA CYS A 235 0.02 -15.81 3.49
C CYS A 235 -1.50 -15.60 3.33
N ASP A 236 -2.26 -16.64 2.94
CA ASP A 236 -3.73 -16.61 2.92
C ASP A 236 -4.27 -16.73 4.36
N ASP A 237 -5.50 -16.29 4.57
CA ASP A 237 -6.19 -16.49 5.84
C ASP A 237 -6.34 -18.00 6.15
N ARG A 238 -6.38 -18.34 7.44
CA ARG A 238 -6.58 -19.72 7.93
C ARG A 238 -7.85 -20.35 7.37
N ARG A 239 -8.88 -19.52 7.15
CA ARG A 239 -10.17 -19.92 6.58
C ARG A 239 -10.11 -20.18 5.09
N ARG A 240 -9.00 -19.81 4.44
CA ARG A 240 -8.74 -20.02 3.02
C ARG A 240 -9.79 -19.30 2.17
N LEU A 241 -9.90 -18.00 2.37
CA LEU A 241 -10.86 -17.14 1.69
C LEU A 241 -10.27 -16.43 0.46
N GLY A 242 -8.97 -16.62 0.16
CA GLY A 242 -8.31 -15.84 -0.90
C GLY A 242 -7.99 -14.43 -0.42
N GLU A 243 -7.68 -14.28 0.87
CA GLU A 243 -7.34 -13.04 1.55
C GLU A 243 -5.83 -13.04 1.83
N LEU A 244 -5.05 -12.51 0.90
CA LEU A 244 -3.59 -12.50 1.02
C LEU A 244 -3.13 -11.31 1.85
N ALA A 245 -2.26 -11.57 2.83
CA ALA A 245 -1.59 -10.53 3.59
C ALA A 245 -0.31 -10.06 2.88
N PHE A 246 -0.09 -8.75 2.90
CA PHE A 246 1.08 -8.07 2.34
C PHE A 246 1.70 -7.14 3.37
N THR A 247 3.01 -6.93 3.26
CA THR A 247 3.75 -5.96 4.05
C THR A 247 4.81 -5.30 3.19
N MET A 248 5.07 -4.02 3.44
CA MET A 248 6.17 -3.30 2.80
C MET A 248 6.98 -2.59 3.87
N ARG A 249 8.30 -2.75 3.79
CA ARG A 249 9.26 -1.95 4.57
C ARG A 249 9.97 -1.04 3.62
N ASP A 250 9.63 0.23 3.68
CA ASP A 250 10.14 1.21 2.74
C ASP A 250 11.38 1.92 3.26
N ASP A 251 12.27 2.29 2.33
CA ASP A 251 13.52 3.00 2.58
C ASP A 251 13.38 4.41 1.99
N MET A 252 12.93 5.35 2.82
CA MET A 252 12.78 6.76 2.45
C MET A 252 14.04 7.53 2.84
N ALA A 253 14.56 8.33 1.93
CA ALA A 253 15.72 9.20 2.18
C ALA A 253 15.37 10.27 3.23
N LEU A 254 14.17 10.86 3.08
CA LEU A 254 13.64 11.93 3.92
C LEU A 254 12.12 11.89 3.93
N GLN A 255 11.53 12.24 5.07
CA GLN A 255 10.09 12.43 5.24
C GLN A 255 9.81 13.75 5.94
N ILE A 256 8.77 14.44 5.48
CA ILE A 256 8.27 15.68 6.06
C ILE A 256 6.87 15.43 6.55
N ARG A 257 6.67 15.68 7.83
CA ARG A 257 5.38 15.53 8.50
C ARG A 257 4.90 16.87 9.01
N SER A 258 3.59 17.04 9.08
CA SER A 258 2.91 18.24 9.58
C SER A 258 1.87 17.87 10.63
N ARG A 259 1.47 18.90 11.38
CA ARG A 259 0.37 18.80 12.37
C ARG A 259 -1.00 18.62 11.72
N GLU A 260 -1.19 19.22 10.56
CA GLU A 260 -2.46 19.20 9.81
C GLU A 260 -2.32 18.43 8.50
N PRO A 261 -3.39 17.75 8.03
CA PRO A 261 -3.36 17.02 6.77
C PRO A 261 -3.16 17.96 5.58
N LEU A 262 -2.71 17.40 4.45
CA LEU A 262 -2.79 18.09 3.17
C LEU A 262 -4.24 18.15 2.68
N ASN A 263 -4.52 19.17 1.86
CA ASN A 263 -5.80 19.25 1.18
C ASN A 263 -6.06 18.07 0.25
N ASN A 264 -7.34 17.76 0.10
CA ASN A 264 -7.79 16.71 -0.81
C ASN A 264 -7.53 17.15 -2.25
N LEU A 265 -7.09 16.23 -3.11
CA LEU A 265 -6.98 16.46 -4.55
C LEU A 265 -8.35 16.67 -5.18
N PHE A 266 -9.34 15.90 -4.72
CA PHE A 266 -10.74 16.05 -5.07
C PHE A 266 -11.60 15.71 -3.86
N GLU A 267 -12.76 16.34 -3.81
CA GLU A 267 -13.70 16.14 -2.72
C GLU A 267 -14.28 14.73 -2.70
N TYR A 268 -14.63 14.27 -1.50
CA TYR A 268 -15.30 12.98 -1.31
C TYR A 268 -16.75 12.96 -1.84
N SER A 269 -17.25 14.12 -2.27
CA SER A 269 -18.55 14.31 -2.93
C SER A 269 -18.52 13.92 -4.41
N ASP A 270 -17.36 13.89 -5.05
CA ASP A 270 -17.21 13.56 -6.47
C ASP A 270 -17.23 12.04 -6.70
N VAL A 271 -18.44 11.49 -6.73
CA VAL A 271 -18.69 10.05 -6.91
C VAL A 271 -18.12 9.54 -8.24
N ALA A 272 -18.15 10.35 -9.30
CA ALA A 272 -17.66 9.95 -10.62
C ALA A 272 -16.16 9.67 -10.61
N LYS A 273 -15.38 10.48 -9.88
CA LYS A 273 -13.96 10.19 -9.65
C LYS A 273 -13.78 9.09 -8.60
N LEU A 274 -14.50 9.09 -7.49
CA LEU A 274 -14.31 8.07 -6.46
C LEU A 274 -14.53 6.63 -6.94
N GLU A 275 -15.54 6.39 -7.78
CA GLU A 275 -15.97 5.07 -8.22
C GLU A 275 -15.32 4.59 -9.52
N LYS A 276 -14.46 5.41 -10.13
CA LYS A 276 -13.82 5.06 -11.40
C LYS A 276 -13.00 3.77 -11.24
N LYS A 277 -13.14 2.84 -12.19
CA LYS A 277 -12.48 1.52 -12.13
C LYS A 277 -10.95 1.66 -12.05
N VAL A 278 -10.31 0.72 -11.35
CA VAL A 278 -8.85 0.63 -11.19
C VAL A 278 -8.17 0.45 -12.55
N PHE A 279 -8.75 -0.43 -13.37
CA PHE A 279 -8.33 -0.67 -14.74
C PHE A 279 -9.33 -0.06 -15.71
N GLU A 280 -8.88 0.22 -16.92
CA GLU A 280 -9.73 0.65 -18.02
C GLU A 280 -10.74 -0.44 -18.39
N GLU A 281 -11.87 -0.07 -19.01
CA GLU A 281 -12.98 -1.00 -19.26
C GLU A 281 -12.63 -2.16 -20.19
N HIS A 282 -11.54 -2.02 -20.96
CA HIS A 282 -11.04 -3.04 -21.87
C HIS A 282 -9.99 -3.96 -21.25
N ALA A 283 -9.56 -3.72 -20.00
CA ALA A 283 -8.58 -4.56 -19.35
C ALA A 283 -9.21 -5.88 -18.88
N ASN A 284 -8.74 -6.98 -19.46
CA ASN A 284 -9.21 -8.31 -19.08
C ASN A 284 -8.49 -8.77 -17.81
N LEU A 285 -9.21 -8.84 -16.68
CA LEU A 285 -8.64 -9.31 -15.41
C LEU A 285 -8.14 -10.76 -15.48
N ASP A 286 -8.58 -11.52 -16.48
CA ASP A 286 -8.21 -12.92 -16.73
C ASP A 286 -6.78 -13.06 -17.28
N GLU A 287 -6.26 -12.00 -17.88
CA GLU A 287 -4.91 -11.99 -18.47
C GLU A 287 -3.85 -11.61 -17.43
N PHE A 288 -4.24 -10.99 -16.31
CA PHE A 288 -3.29 -10.59 -15.27
C PHE A 288 -2.80 -11.77 -14.43
N VAL A 289 -1.47 -11.91 -14.36
CA VAL A 289 -0.82 -12.92 -13.55
C VAL A 289 -0.77 -12.48 -12.09
N LEU A 290 -1.85 -12.68 -11.33
CA LEU A 290 -1.93 -12.18 -9.95
C LEU A 290 -0.98 -12.89 -8.95
N ASN A 291 -0.27 -13.94 -9.33
CA ASN A 291 0.48 -14.79 -8.39
C ASN A 291 1.72 -14.06 -7.83
N PRO A 292 1.79 -13.78 -6.51
CA PRO A 292 2.88 -13.02 -5.90
C PRO A 292 4.28 -13.60 -6.15
N LYS A 293 4.39 -14.92 -6.36
CA LYS A 293 5.67 -15.58 -6.65
C LYS A 293 6.26 -15.20 -8.00
N VAL A 294 5.44 -14.85 -8.97
CA VAL A 294 5.89 -14.42 -10.31
C VAL A 294 6.68 -13.12 -10.20
N TYR A 295 6.24 -12.24 -9.30
CA TYR A 295 6.91 -10.98 -8.98
C TYR A 295 8.09 -11.13 -8.00
N ASN A 296 8.56 -12.36 -7.78
CA ASN A 296 9.67 -12.68 -6.87
C ASN A 296 9.45 -12.20 -5.41
N LEU A 297 8.19 -12.17 -4.98
CA LEU A 297 7.84 -11.88 -3.59
C LEU A 297 8.02 -13.13 -2.74
N TRP A 298 8.53 -12.93 -1.53
CA TRP A 298 8.72 -13.99 -0.54
C TRP A 298 7.97 -13.67 0.75
N PRO A 299 7.45 -14.67 1.48
CA PRO A 299 6.82 -14.42 2.77
C PRO A 299 7.82 -13.82 3.76
N ASP A 300 7.41 -12.78 4.48
CA ASP A 300 8.17 -12.24 5.60
C ASP A 300 7.98 -13.10 6.85
N ASP A 301 9.07 -13.21 7.62
CA ASP A 301 9.13 -13.97 8.87
C ASP A 301 9.17 -13.04 10.10
N LYS A 302 9.36 -11.74 9.87
CA LYS A 302 9.48 -10.74 10.93
C LYS A 302 8.11 -10.24 11.41
N VAL A 303 8.10 -9.71 12.63
CA VAL A 303 6.92 -9.03 13.20
C VAL A 303 6.53 -7.87 12.30
N LEU A 304 5.22 -7.70 12.12
CA LEU A 304 4.65 -6.65 11.28
C LEU A 304 4.33 -5.42 12.14
N TYR A 305 4.72 -4.25 11.64
CA TYR A 305 4.47 -2.96 12.27
C TYR A 305 3.64 -2.06 11.35
N GLN A 306 2.90 -1.13 11.94
CA GLN A 306 2.30 0.02 11.26
C GLN A 306 3.00 1.27 11.78
N ALA A 307 3.92 1.81 10.99
CA ALA A 307 4.74 2.96 11.37
C ALA A 307 4.94 3.86 10.14
N PRO A 308 4.29 5.02 10.05
CA PRO A 308 4.47 5.97 8.96
C PRO A 308 5.70 6.89 9.14
N GLY A 309 6.70 6.47 9.90
CA GLY A 309 7.86 7.28 10.30
C GLY A 309 7.94 7.59 11.79
N TYR A 310 6.91 7.21 12.55
CA TYR A 310 6.85 7.25 14.01
C TYR A 310 6.05 6.04 14.49
N ASP A 311 6.27 5.63 15.74
CA ASP A 311 5.49 4.54 16.34
C ASP A 311 4.14 5.08 16.84
N ALA A 312 3.07 4.30 16.66
CA ALA A 312 1.72 4.69 17.07
C ALA A 312 1.56 4.90 18.59
N ASP A 313 2.52 4.41 19.39
CA ASP A 313 2.55 4.55 20.84
C ASP A 313 3.05 5.92 21.29
N VAL A 314 3.74 6.66 20.42
CA VAL A 314 4.24 7.99 20.72
C VAL A 314 3.12 8.97 20.38
N GLU A 315 2.71 9.79 21.35
CA GLU A 315 1.80 10.92 21.14
C GLU A 315 2.50 12.02 20.32
N GLU A 316 2.82 11.70 19.07
CA GLU A 316 3.48 12.60 18.15
C GLU A 316 2.47 13.64 17.64
N PRO A 317 2.75 14.95 17.78
CA PRO A 317 1.89 16.00 17.27
C PRO A 317 1.89 16.09 15.73
N MET A 318 3.00 15.73 15.08
CA MET A 318 3.17 15.81 13.62
C MET A 318 2.79 14.48 12.95
N LYS A 319 1.48 14.22 12.86
CA LYS A 319 0.94 12.92 12.44
C LYS A 319 0.84 12.74 10.91
N TYR A 320 0.66 13.82 10.16
CA TYR A 320 0.35 13.72 8.73
C TYR A 320 1.60 13.83 7.88
N GLY A 321 1.78 12.95 6.91
CA GLY A 321 2.87 12.98 5.96
C GLY A 321 2.55 13.94 4.80
N ARG A 322 3.41 14.92 4.57
CA ARG A 322 3.28 15.84 3.43
C ARG A 322 4.08 15.37 2.23
N LEU A 323 5.39 15.26 2.40
CA LEU A 323 6.33 14.97 1.34
C LEU A 323 7.31 13.88 1.79
N ALA A 324 7.46 12.85 0.99
CA ALA A 324 8.54 11.87 1.14
C ALA A 324 9.47 11.97 -0.06
N VAL A 325 10.76 11.73 0.18
CA VAL A 325 11.78 11.65 -0.87
C VAL A 325 12.47 10.31 -0.78
N LYS A 326 12.63 9.66 -1.94
CA LYS A 326 13.14 8.31 -2.04
C LYS A 326 14.19 8.19 -3.12
N ASN A 327 15.29 7.55 -2.75
CA ASN A 327 16.36 7.19 -3.67
C ASN A 327 15.98 5.92 -4.43
N VAL A 328 15.92 6.01 -5.76
CA VAL A 328 15.58 4.90 -6.66
C VAL A 328 16.78 4.38 -7.45
N LEU A 329 18.00 4.81 -7.14
CA LEU A 329 19.23 4.27 -7.75
C LEU A 329 19.29 2.72 -7.76
N PRO A 330 18.80 1.99 -6.73
CA PRO A 330 18.78 0.52 -6.78
C PRO A 330 17.96 -0.07 -7.93
N LEU A 331 16.99 0.67 -8.50
CA LEU A 331 16.22 0.23 -9.67
C LEU A 331 17.12 0.02 -10.90
N TYR A 332 18.12 0.88 -11.10
CA TYR A 332 19.04 0.77 -12.23
C TYR A 332 19.88 -0.51 -12.16
N LYS A 333 20.20 -0.98 -10.94
CA LYS A 333 20.84 -2.30 -10.77
C LYS A 333 19.93 -3.43 -11.25
N MET A 334 18.61 -3.32 -11.05
CA MET A 334 17.64 -4.31 -11.50
C MET A 334 17.41 -4.24 -13.01
N MET A 335 17.32 -3.03 -13.57
CA MET A 335 17.21 -2.84 -15.03
C MET A 335 18.40 -3.45 -15.78
N ASN A 336 19.62 -3.26 -15.26
CA ASN A 336 20.83 -3.88 -15.82
C ASN A 336 20.78 -5.42 -15.79
N LEU A 337 20.08 -6.02 -14.82
CA LEU A 337 19.89 -7.46 -14.74
C LEU A 337 18.85 -7.96 -15.75
N TRP A 338 17.80 -7.18 -16.01
CA TRP A 338 16.73 -7.55 -16.94
C TRP A 338 17.15 -7.47 -18.40
N LYS A 339 18.17 -6.67 -18.74
CA LYS A 339 18.75 -6.56 -20.09
C LYS A 339 17.69 -6.41 -21.18
N THR A 340 16.99 -5.28 -21.17
CA THR A 340 16.02 -4.93 -22.22
C THR A 340 16.70 -4.82 -23.58
N ASP A 341 16.06 -5.34 -24.62
CA ASP A 341 16.67 -5.48 -25.95
C ASP A 341 16.68 -4.15 -26.73
N SER A 342 15.79 -3.22 -26.38
CA SER A 342 15.62 -1.93 -27.05
C SER A 342 15.59 -0.76 -26.07
N ALA A 343 16.14 0.39 -26.49
CA ALA A 343 16.06 1.64 -25.73
C ALA A 343 14.61 2.08 -25.48
N VAL A 344 13.68 1.79 -26.39
CA VAL A 344 12.25 2.15 -26.21
C VAL A 344 11.62 1.32 -25.09
N GLU A 345 11.92 0.02 -25.08
CA GLU A 345 11.45 -0.90 -24.04
C GLU A 345 12.03 -0.52 -22.67
N GLU A 346 13.33 -0.19 -22.62
CA GLU A 346 13.97 0.29 -21.40
C GLU A 346 13.26 1.52 -20.83
N LEU A 347 12.92 2.48 -21.69
CA LEU A 347 12.22 3.70 -21.29
C LEU A 347 10.81 3.41 -20.74
N GLN A 348 10.10 2.45 -21.32
CA GLN A 348 8.77 2.04 -20.89
C GLN A 348 8.82 1.28 -19.56
N VAL A 349 9.65 0.23 -19.47
CA VAL A 349 9.87 -0.55 -18.25
C VAL A 349 10.29 0.38 -17.12
N ARG A 350 11.16 1.35 -17.41
CA ARG A 350 11.57 2.36 -16.43
C ARG A 350 10.39 3.18 -15.92
N SER A 351 9.57 3.77 -16.80
CA SER A 351 8.41 4.57 -16.38
C SER A 351 7.38 3.76 -15.60
N GLU A 352 7.14 2.51 -15.99
CA GLU A 352 6.22 1.61 -15.30
C GLU A 352 6.75 1.22 -13.92
N ASN A 353 8.07 1.05 -13.76
CA ASN A 353 8.69 0.77 -12.47
C ASN A 353 8.72 1.98 -11.54
N PHE A 354 9.02 3.18 -12.05
CA PHE A 354 8.84 4.43 -11.27
C PHE A 354 7.39 4.57 -10.78
N THR A 355 6.44 4.25 -11.66
CA THR A 355 5.04 4.22 -11.30
C THR A 355 4.74 3.12 -10.29
N SER A 356 5.25 1.91 -10.46
CA SER A 356 5.04 0.84 -9.47
C SER A 356 5.56 1.25 -8.09
N ILE A 357 6.79 1.77 -8.01
CA ILE A 357 7.41 2.23 -6.78
C ILE A 357 6.55 3.28 -6.09
N ALA A 358 6.10 4.31 -6.81
CA ALA A 358 5.33 5.35 -6.16
C ALA A 358 3.92 4.88 -5.76
N VAL A 359 3.32 3.86 -6.40
CA VAL A 359 2.01 3.32 -5.99
C VAL A 359 2.20 2.62 -4.65
N SER A 360 3.18 1.71 -4.57
CA SER A 360 3.43 0.95 -3.36
C SER A 360 3.91 1.84 -2.21
N SER A 361 4.80 2.79 -2.49
CA SER A 361 5.41 3.65 -1.46
C SER A 361 4.41 4.67 -0.88
N LEU A 362 3.61 5.34 -1.73
CA LEU A 362 2.56 6.25 -1.26
C LEU A 362 1.47 5.49 -0.50
N PHE A 363 1.03 4.35 -1.03
CA PHE A 363 0.05 3.52 -0.34
C PHE A 363 0.58 3.05 1.02
N ASN A 364 1.80 2.53 1.08
CA ASN A 364 2.42 2.07 2.31
C ASN A 364 2.48 3.18 3.36
N TRP A 365 2.88 4.39 2.95
CA TRP A 365 3.00 5.52 3.85
C TRP A 365 1.63 6.03 4.34
N LEU A 366 0.67 6.22 3.43
CA LEU A 366 -0.68 6.68 3.74
C LEU A 366 -1.46 5.65 4.58
N ASN A 367 -1.30 4.35 4.29
CA ASN A 367 -1.89 3.26 5.06
C ASN A 367 -1.35 3.26 6.50
N GLY A 368 -0.03 3.41 6.66
CA GLY A 368 0.59 3.57 7.98
C GLY A 368 0.04 4.79 8.74
N GLN A 369 -0.19 5.92 8.06
CA GLN A 369 -0.78 7.12 8.67
C GLN A 369 -2.23 6.89 9.10
N ALA A 370 -3.06 6.29 8.25
CA ALA A 370 -4.44 5.96 8.58
C ALA A 370 -4.52 5.05 9.83
N HIS A 371 -3.64 4.05 9.91
CA HIS A 371 -3.52 3.17 11.06
C HIS A 371 -3.07 3.91 12.33
N ALA A 372 -2.09 4.80 12.23
CA ALA A 372 -1.62 5.62 13.36
C ALA A 372 -2.68 6.62 13.87
N ILE A 373 -3.66 7.00 13.04
CA ILE A 373 -4.80 7.84 13.42
C ILE A 373 -5.92 7.00 14.08
N GLY A 374 -5.90 5.67 13.91
CA GLY A 374 -6.86 4.74 14.51
C GLY A 374 -7.87 4.12 13.54
N HIS A 375 -7.73 4.38 12.23
CA HIS A 375 -8.45 3.67 11.18
C HIS A 375 -7.82 2.30 10.92
N THR A 376 -8.61 1.35 10.43
CA THR A 376 -8.14 0.00 10.11
C THR A 376 -8.87 -0.54 8.89
N GLN A 377 -8.48 -1.70 8.39
CA GLN A 377 -9.19 -2.37 7.29
C GLN A 377 -10.66 -2.70 7.61
N PHE A 378 -11.10 -2.59 8.87
CA PHE A 378 -12.50 -2.76 9.28
C PHE A 378 -13.19 -1.43 9.59
N THR A 379 -12.41 -0.40 9.92
CA THR A 379 -12.84 0.96 10.22
C THR A 379 -12.22 1.90 9.19
N ASP A 380 -12.91 2.04 8.07
CA ASP A 380 -12.39 2.80 6.92
C ASP A 380 -12.13 4.27 7.25
N VAL A 381 -11.41 4.95 6.37
CA VAL A 381 -11.04 6.36 6.54
C VAL A 381 -12.27 7.25 6.32
N GLU A 382 -12.52 8.20 7.22
CA GLU A 382 -13.66 9.13 7.12
C GLU A 382 -13.36 10.33 6.21
N ARG A 383 -12.09 10.76 6.19
CA ARG A 383 -11.59 11.84 5.35
C ARG A 383 -10.37 11.35 4.60
N PRO A 384 -10.24 11.65 3.31
CA PRO A 384 -9.12 11.13 2.55
C PRO A 384 -7.81 11.75 3.01
N LEU A 385 -6.73 11.00 2.88
CA LEU A 385 -5.38 11.44 3.25
C LEU A 385 -4.55 11.62 1.98
N THR A 386 -3.98 12.80 1.81
CA THR A 386 -3.13 13.14 0.66
C THR A 386 -1.67 13.21 1.09
N SER A 387 -0.77 12.64 0.29
CA SER A 387 0.68 12.79 0.46
C SER A 387 1.36 12.86 -0.90
N GLN A 388 2.55 13.46 -0.91
CA GLN A 388 3.39 13.64 -2.09
C GLN A 388 4.67 12.82 -1.95
N LEU A 389 5.21 12.41 -3.10
CA LEU A 389 6.42 11.59 -3.18
C LEU A 389 7.31 12.06 -4.33
N ILE A 390 8.58 12.26 -4.00
CA ILE A 390 9.66 12.51 -4.96
C ILE A 390 10.49 11.23 -5.06
N LEU A 391 10.56 10.67 -6.26
CA LEU A 391 11.48 9.60 -6.59
C LEU A 391 12.64 10.21 -7.37
N SER A 392 13.88 9.92 -6.97
CA SER A 392 15.04 10.44 -7.69
C SER A 392 16.22 9.50 -7.68
N THR A 393 17.00 9.58 -8.76
CA THR A 393 18.32 8.94 -8.92
C THR A 393 19.46 9.91 -8.61
N GLY A 394 19.15 11.16 -8.26
CA GLY A 394 20.09 12.28 -8.20
C GLY A 394 20.27 12.99 -9.53
N LYS A 395 19.85 12.39 -10.65
CA LYS A 395 19.88 13.01 -11.99
C LYS A 395 18.49 13.26 -12.54
N GLU A 396 17.63 12.27 -12.40
CA GLU A 396 16.24 12.32 -12.86
C GLU A 396 15.32 12.42 -11.64
N PHE A 397 14.29 13.25 -11.76
CA PHE A 397 13.26 13.40 -10.75
C PHE A 397 11.91 12.96 -11.31
N PHE A 398 11.15 12.29 -10.47
CA PHE A 398 9.81 11.83 -10.77
C PHE A 398 8.90 12.20 -9.59
N PHE A 399 7.81 12.87 -9.91
CA PHE A 399 6.89 13.44 -8.94
C PHE A 399 5.58 12.67 -8.96
N ALA A 400 5.08 12.32 -7.78
CA ALA A 400 3.82 11.67 -7.60
C ALA A 400 3.04 12.28 -6.44
N ILE A 401 1.73 12.37 -6.59
CA ILE A 401 0.80 12.73 -5.52
C ILE A 401 -0.25 11.64 -5.41
N GLY A 402 -0.55 11.22 -4.19
CA GLY A 402 -1.50 10.15 -3.90
C GLY A 402 -2.54 10.58 -2.87
N GLN A 403 -3.78 10.16 -3.09
CA GLN A 403 -4.89 10.35 -2.16
C GLN A 403 -5.48 8.98 -1.76
N LEU A 404 -5.38 8.66 -0.48
CA LEU A 404 -5.96 7.48 0.14
C LEU A 404 -7.42 7.73 0.52
N ASN A 405 -8.33 7.13 -0.23
CA ASN A 405 -9.77 7.23 0.02
C ASN A 405 -10.35 6.04 0.80
N THR A 406 -9.68 4.88 0.76
CA THR A 406 -10.15 3.67 1.46
C THR A 406 -9.00 2.73 1.78
N ILE A 407 -9.10 2.06 2.93
CA ILE A 407 -8.23 0.96 3.37
C ILE A 407 -9.02 -0.36 3.54
N ALA A 408 -10.34 -0.33 3.35
CA ALA A 408 -11.22 -1.50 3.45
C ALA A 408 -11.17 -2.38 2.18
N ILE A 409 -9.99 -2.94 1.90
CA ILE A 409 -9.70 -3.73 0.68
C ILE A 409 -9.56 -5.25 0.96
N ASN A 410 -9.82 -5.65 2.20
CA ASN A 410 -9.68 -7.00 2.75
C ASN A 410 -10.93 -7.89 2.57
N ILE A 411 -12.02 -7.34 2.04
CA ILE A 411 -13.27 -8.07 1.77
C ILE A 411 -13.72 -7.79 0.34
N ASP A 412 -14.12 -8.85 -0.36
CA ASP A 412 -14.58 -8.80 -1.75
C ASP A 412 -15.84 -9.68 -1.87
N ILE A 413 -16.98 -9.11 -1.48
CA ILE A 413 -18.25 -9.82 -1.34
C ILE A 413 -19.37 -8.92 -1.89
N PRO A 414 -20.34 -9.44 -2.66
CA PRO A 414 -21.41 -8.65 -3.30
C PRO A 414 -22.28 -7.83 -2.33
N GLY A 415 -22.30 -8.15 -1.04
CA GLY A 415 -22.99 -7.37 0.00
C GLY A 415 -22.17 -6.27 0.67
N PHE A 416 -20.89 -6.10 0.33
CA PHE A 416 -20.02 -5.06 0.86
C PHE A 416 -19.73 -4.01 -0.22
N VAL A 417 -20.37 -2.85 -0.11
CA VAL A 417 -20.19 -1.76 -1.08
C VAL A 417 -18.99 -0.92 -0.66
N ASN A 418 -17.85 -1.11 -1.33
CA ASN A 418 -16.71 -0.20 -1.26
C ASN A 418 -16.27 0.16 -2.68
N ASN A 419 -16.97 1.16 -3.25
CA ASN A 419 -16.69 1.65 -4.60
C ASN A 419 -15.55 2.66 -4.63
N THR A 420 -15.13 3.22 -3.49
CA THR A 420 -14.05 4.19 -3.46
C THR A 420 -12.72 3.55 -3.82
N ARG A 421 -11.87 4.34 -4.49
CA ARG A 421 -10.55 3.94 -5.01
C ARG A 421 -9.50 4.94 -4.58
N ILE A 422 -8.27 4.48 -4.50
CA ILE A 422 -7.11 5.33 -4.19
C ILE A 422 -6.67 5.97 -5.50
N TRP A 423 -6.44 7.27 -5.49
CA TRP A 423 -6.07 8.02 -6.68
C TRP A 423 -4.63 8.44 -6.63
N ARG A 424 -4.00 8.43 -7.80
CA ARG A 424 -2.64 8.90 -7.98
C ARG A 424 -2.48 9.60 -9.32
N TRP A 425 -1.73 10.70 -9.27
CA TRP A 425 -1.29 11.45 -10.44
C TRP A 425 0.22 11.39 -10.62
N ASN A 426 0.64 11.28 -11.87
CA ASN A 426 2.05 11.31 -12.27
C ASN A 426 2.35 12.56 -13.08
N SER A 427 3.50 13.17 -12.81
CA SER A 427 4.11 14.07 -13.77
C SER A 427 4.93 13.25 -14.78
N PRO A 428 4.62 13.29 -16.09
CA PRO A 428 5.53 12.75 -17.09
C PRO A 428 6.79 13.62 -17.15
N ARG A 429 7.94 12.99 -16.90
CA ARG A 429 9.33 13.47 -17.06
C ARG A 429 9.51 14.99 -17.18
N GLY A 430 10.04 15.61 -16.12
CA GLY A 430 10.85 16.82 -16.27
C GLY A 430 12.29 16.42 -16.61
N SER A 431 12.69 16.53 -17.88
CA SER A 431 14.09 16.28 -18.33
C SER A 431 15.06 17.40 -17.95
N SER A 432 14.61 18.39 -17.16
CA SER A 432 15.40 19.52 -16.69
C SER A 432 15.43 19.51 -15.17
N VAL A 433 16.64 19.55 -14.61
CA VAL A 433 16.87 19.68 -13.16
C VAL A 433 16.19 20.96 -12.64
N LEU A 434 16.20 22.06 -13.40
CA LEU A 434 15.54 23.32 -13.02
C LEU A 434 14.02 23.21 -12.95
N LEU A 435 13.38 22.50 -13.90
CA LEU A 435 11.94 22.24 -13.85
C LEU A 435 11.56 21.32 -12.69
N SER A 436 12.47 20.42 -12.32
CA SER A 436 12.29 19.51 -11.18
C SER A 436 12.49 20.22 -9.85
N LEU A 437 13.42 21.17 -9.78
CA LEU A 437 13.64 22.05 -8.64
C LEU A 437 12.46 23.01 -8.44
N PHE A 438 11.90 23.53 -9.53
CA PHE A 438 10.65 24.31 -9.53
C PHE A 438 9.47 23.47 -9.01
N ALA A 439 9.31 22.24 -9.50
CA ALA A 439 8.29 21.32 -8.99
C ALA A 439 8.50 20.97 -7.51
N MET A 440 9.74 20.84 -7.02
CA MET A 440 10.01 20.64 -5.59
C MET A 440 9.53 21.80 -4.74
N LEU A 441 9.88 23.04 -5.08
CA LEU A 441 9.45 24.23 -4.33
C LEU A 441 7.92 24.38 -4.30
N ILE A 442 7.29 24.09 -5.44
CA ILE A 442 5.84 24.05 -5.59
C ILE A 442 5.18 22.97 -4.71
N LEU A 443 5.79 21.78 -4.62
CA LEU A 443 5.31 20.69 -3.76
C LEU A 443 5.30 21.11 -2.28
N PHE A 444 6.27 21.91 -1.85
CA PHE A 444 6.30 22.47 -0.50
C PHE A 444 5.19 23.49 -0.20
N GLN A 445 4.63 24.13 -1.24
CA GLN A 445 3.58 25.15 -1.14
C GLN A 445 2.17 24.64 -1.45
N TYR A 446 2.00 23.39 -1.89
CA TYR A 446 0.70 22.87 -2.28
C TYR A 446 -0.36 23.10 -1.19
N ARG A 447 -1.33 23.94 -1.58
CA ARG A 447 -2.47 24.50 -0.84
C ARG A 447 -2.64 24.03 0.61
N GLU A 448 -2.45 24.99 1.52
CA GLU A 448 -3.33 25.13 2.70
C GLU A 448 -4.79 25.28 2.31
#